data_AF-A0A0R1SEE3-F1
#
_entry.id   AF-A0A0R1SEE3-F1
#
_cell.length_a   1.000
_cell.length_b   1.000
_cell.length_c   1.000
_cell.angle_alpha   90.00
_cell.angle_beta   90.00
_cell.angle_gamma   90.00
#
_symmetry.space_group_name_H-M   'P 1'
#
loop_
_entity.id
_entity.type
_entity.pdbx_description
1 polymer ?
#
loop_
_entity_poly.entity_id
_entity_poly.type
_entity_poly.pdbx_seq_one_letter_code
_entity_poly.pdbx_strand_id
1 'polypeptide(L)' 'MKYVTANIVVVLWAFVFGEIIDYIGSALENTTFNGTPVGITAAIVAFIAVNGIYLVSKGSYSKSKSN' A
#
# COMPACT_ATOMS: atom_id res chain seq x y z
N MET A 1 13.29 10.30 11.01
CA MET A 1 12.75 10.98 9.82
C MET A 1 12.47 10.04 8.65
N LYS A 2 13.42 9.16 8.26
CA LYS A 2 13.28 8.26 7.09
C LYS A 2 12.00 7.40 7.06
N TYR A 3 11.57 6.87 8.21
CA TYR A 3 10.35 6.03 8.30
C TYR A 3 9.05 6.79 8.09
N VAL A 4 8.94 8.02 8.61
CA VAL A 4 7.74 8.85 8.43
C VAL A 4 7.63 9.30 6.98
N THR A 5 8.74 9.74 6.40
CA THR A 5 8.81 10.11 4.98
C THR A 5 8.46 8.93 4.08
N ALA A 6 8.95 7.71 4.37
CA ALA A 6 8.61 6.52 3.59
C ALA A 6 7.11 6.20 3.63
N ASN A 7 6.47 6.26 4.80
CA ASN A 7 5.03 6.01 4.92
C ASN A 7 4.20 7.04 4.15
N ILE A 8 4.57 8.33 4.20
CA ILE A 8 3.88 9.39 3.44
C ILE A 8 3.98 9.14 1.93
N VAL A 9 5.18 8.80 1.45
CA VAL A 9 5.41 8.49 0.03
C VAL A 9 4.60 7.26 -0.38
N VAL A 10 4.58 6.20 0.43
CA VAL A 10 3.79 4.99 0.17
C VAL A 10 2.29 5.31 0.07
N VAL A 11 1.74 6.08 1.00
CA VAL A 11 0.31 6.43 1.02
C VAL A 11 -0.06 7.27 -0.21
N LEU A 12 0.77 8.26 -0.56
CA LEU A 12 0.54 9.12 -1.73
C LEU A 12 0.55 8.30 -3.02
N TRP A 13 1.58 7.48 -3.22
CA TRP A 13 1.68 6.67 -4.44
C TRP A 13 0.63 5.56 -4.50
N ALA A 14 0.26 4.95 -3.37
CA ALA A 14 -0.78 3.94 -3.32
C ALA A 14 -2.16 4.51 -3.67
N PHE A 15 -2.46 5.75 -3.26
CA PHE A 15 -3.70 6.42 -3.64
C PHE A 15 -3.80 6.63 -5.16
N VAL A 16 -2.78 7.25 -5.76
CA VAL A 16 -2.72 7.50 -7.21
C VAL A 16 -2.77 6.19 -7.99
N PHE A 17 -2.05 5.16 -7.52
CA PHE A 17 -2.04 3.85 -8.16
C PHE A 17 -3.41 3.16 -8.06
N GLY A 18 -4.12 3.31 -6.94
CA GLY A 18 -5.47 2.78 -6.77
C GLY A 18 -6.47 3.40 -7.75
N GLU A 19 -6.39 4.70 -8.01
CA GLU A 19 -7.23 5.35 -9.02
C GLU A 19 -6.92 4.85 -10.44
N ILE A 20 -5.65 4.61 -10.77
CA ILE A 20 -5.25 4.04 -12.06
C ILE A 20 -5.79 2.62 -12.21
N ILE A 21 -5.71 1.80 -11.16
CA ILE A 21 -6.28 0.44 -11.16
C ILE A 21 -7.79 0.50 -11.38
N ASP A 22 -8.51 1.37 -10.67
CA ASP A 22 -9.96 1.48 -10.82
C ASP A 22 -10.36 1.95 -12.22
N TYR A 23 -9.60 2.87 -12.82
CA TYR A 23 -9.82 3.31 -14.19
C TYR A 23 -9.68 2.17 -15.18
N ILE A 24 -8.61 1.37 -15.04
CA ILE A 24 -8.38 0.19 -15.89
C ILE A 24 -9.48 -0.85 -15.65
N GLY A 25 -9.80 -1.16 -14.39
CA GLY A 25 -10.83 -2.14 -14.02
C GLY A 25 -12.20 -1.76 -14.55
N SER A 26 -12.60 -0.50 -14.37
CA SER A 26 -13.87 0.04 -14.86
C SER A 26 -13.97 -0.01 -16.39
N ALA A 27 -12.87 0.25 -17.10
CA ALA A 27 -12.82 0.11 -18.55
C ALA A 27 -12.92 -1.36 -19.03
N LEU A 28 -12.39 -2.31 -18.25
CA LEU A 28 -12.47 -3.74 -18.56
C LEU A 28 -13.86 -4.33 -18.28
N GLU A 29 -14.47 -3.92 -17.18
CA GLU A 29 -15.76 -4.45 -16.72
C GLU A 29 -16.96 -3.66 -17.29
N ASN A 30 -16.67 -2.56 -18.02
CA ASN A 30 -17.67 -1.63 -18.55
C ASN A 30 -18.58 -1.08 -17.43
N THR A 31 -17.98 -0.85 -16.27
CA THR A 31 -18.64 -0.35 -15.06
C THR A 31 -18.31 1.13 -14.86
N THR A 32 -19.07 1.78 -13.98
CA THR A 32 -18.88 3.21 -13.69
C THR A 32 -17.61 3.42 -12.87
N PHE A 33 -16.71 4.25 -13.37
CA PHE A 33 -15.50 4.65 -12.65
C PHE A 33 -15.83 5.35 -11.33
N ASN A 34 -15.22 4.88 -10.24
CA ASN A 34 -15.34 5.49 -8.93
C ASN A 34 -13.99 5.39 -8.20
N GLY A 35 -13.01 6.15 -8.70
CA GLY A 35 -11.61 6.05 -8.27
C GLY A 35 -11.36 6.44 -6.82
N THR A 36 -12.14 7.35 -6.24
CA THR A 36 -11.96 7.84 -4.87
C THR A 36 -12.01 6.74 -3.79
N PRO A 37 -13.06 5.91 -3.69
CA PRO A 37 -13.10 4.81 -2.71
C PRO A 37 -12.02 3.76 -2.95
N VAL A 38 -11.67 3.47 -4.20
CA VAL A 38 -10.63 2.48 -4.53
C VAL A 38 -9.24 3.00 -4.16
N GLY A 39 -8.95 4.28 -4.46
CA GLY A 39 -7.71 4.95 -4.07
C GLY A 39 -7.53 5.00 -2.55
N ILE A 40 -8.58 5.34 -1.78
CA ILE A 40 -8.53 5.33 -0.31
C ILE A 40 -8.26 3.91 0.20
N THR A 41 -8.95 2.90 -0.34
CA THR A 41 -8.77 1.50 0.06
C THR A 41 -7.34 1.03 -0.23
N ALA A 42 -6.81 1.34 -1.42
CA ALA A 42 -5.43 1.03 -1.80
C ALA A 42 -4.41 1.69 -0.86
N ALA A 43 -4.63 2.94 -0.48
CA ALA A 43 -3.76 3.66 0.45
C ALA A 43 -3.74 3.03 1.86
N ILE A 44 -4.90 2.63 2.39
CA ILE A 44 -5.00 1.95 3.70
C ILE A 44 -4.29 0.60 3.65
N VAL A 45 -4.56 -0.20 2.62
CA VAL A 45 -3.95 -1.53 2.45
C VAL A 45 -2.43 -1.42 2.32
N ALA A 46 -1.93 -0.50 1.50
CA ALA A 46 -0.50 -0.28 1.33
C ALA A 46 0.18 0.16 2.65
N PHE A 47 -0.46 1.03 3.43
CA PHE A 47 0.05 1.45 4.73
C PHE A 47 0.18 0.25 5.69
N ILE A 48 -0.87 -0.58 5.79
CA ILE A 48 -0.85 -1.78 6.65
C ILE A 48 0.21 -2.78 6.16
N ALA A 49 0.28 -3.04 4.86
CA ALA A 49 1.21 -4.00 4.27
C ALA A 49 2.67 -3.60 4.51
N VAL A 50 3.04 -2.34 4.27
CA VAL A 50 4.41 -1.86 4.48
C VAL A 50 4.82 -1.93 5.95
N ASN A 51 3.94 -1.54 6.87
CA ASN A 51 4.23 -1.65 8.30
C ASN A 51 4.27 -3.11 8.77
N GLY A 52 3.39 -3.97 8.24
CA GLY A 52 3.39 -5.40 8.51
C GLY A 52 4.66 -6.10 8.04
N ILE A 53 5.10 -5.87 6.81
CA ILE A 53 6.35 -6.40 6.25
C ILE A 53 7.56 -5.94 7.07
N TYR A 54 7.56 -4.68 7.50
CA TYR A 54 8.62 -4.14 8.35
C TYR A 54 8.70 -4.86 9.70
N LEU A 55 7.56 -5.11 10.36
CA LEU A 55 7.51 -5.84 11.62
C LEU A 55 7.94 -7.31 11.47
N VAL A 56 7.45 -7.99 10.44
CA VAL A 56 7.83 -9.38 10.14
C VAL A 56 9.33 -9.48 9.85
N SER A 57 9.87 -8.59 9.01
CA SER A 57 11.30 -8.56 8.72
C SER A 57 12.11 -8.38 9.99
N LYS A 58 11.76 -7.43 10.85
CA LYS A 58 12.48 -7.19 12.12
C LYS A 58 12.45 -8.41 13.05
N GLY A 59 11.32 -9.12 13.12
CA GLY A 59 11.19 -10.36 13.89
C GLY A 59 12.07 -11.49 13.34
N SER A 60 12.14 -11.62 12.01
CA SER A 60 12.95 -12.66 11.33
C SER A 60 14.46 -12.43 11.50
N TYR A 61 14.95 -11.19 11.43
CA TYR A 61 16.37 -10.90 11.66
C TYR A 61 16.82 -11.11 13.12
N SER A 62 15.93 -10.94 14.10
CA SER A 62 16.25 -11.16 15.51
C SER A 62 16.47 -12.64 15.85
N LYS A 63 15.82 -13.55 15.13
CA LYS A 63 15.90 -15.00 15.40
C LYS A 63 17.21 -15.62 14.88
N SER A 64 17.81 -15.04 13.84
CA SER A 64 19.06 -15.54 13.24
C SER A 64 20.32 -15.24 14.05
N LYS A 65 20.30 -14.28 14.98
CA LYS A 65 21.48 -13.89 15.79
C LYS A 65 21.57 -14.62 17.14
N SER A 66 20.65 -15.54 17.41
CA SER A 66 20.51 -16.29 18.67
C SER A 66 20.86 -17.79 18.52
N ASN A 67 21.37 -18.21 17.37
CA ASN A 67 21.89 -19.57 17.14
C ASN A 67 23.40 -19.52 16.90
#